data_AF-A0A7W1LNP6-F1
#
_entry.id   AF-A0A7W1LNP6-F1
#
_cell.length_a   1.000
_cell.length_b   1.000
_cell.length_c   1.000
_cell.angle_alpha   90.00
_cell.angle_beta   90.00
_cell.angle_gamma   90.00
#
_symmetry.space_group_name_H-M   'P 1'
#
loop_
_entity.id
_entity.type
_entity.pdbx_description
1 polymer ?
#
loop_
_entity_poly.entity_id
_entity_poly.type
_entity_poly.pdbx_seq_one_letter_code
_entity_poly.pdbx_strand_id
1 'polypeptide(L)' 'LSAGGELVTLVLGANAVDGFVDEIRTHLRRMHPGVDVMDYRGDQPDQPVLIGVE' A
#
# COMPACT_ATOMS: atom_id res chain seq x y z
N LEU A 1 -19.21 0.85 4.66
CA LEU A 1 -17.96 1.62 4.69
C LEU A 1 -17.35 1.31 6.03
N SER A 2 -16.25 0.55 6.03
CA SER A 2 -15.74 -0.26 7.13
C SER A 2 -15.69 0.50 8.46
N ALA A 3 -16.11 -0.18 9.52
CA ALA A 3 -16.11 0.31 10.88
C ALA A 3 -14.67 0.44 11.38
N GLY A 4 -14.07 1.63 11.27
CA GLY A 4 -12.86 2.04 12.01
C GLY A 4 -11.70 1.04 11.97
N GLY A 5 -11.40 0.45 10.81
CA GLY A 5 -10.24 -0.42 10.60
C GLY A 5 -9.04 0.39 10.11
N GLU A 6 -7.85 0.03 10.57
CA GLU A 6 -6.59 0.62 10.11
C GLU A 6 -6.46 0.47 8.59
N LEU A 7 -6.08 1.55 7.91
CA LEU A 7 -5.94 1.59 6.45
C LEU A 7 -4.52 1.99 6.07
N VAL A 8 -3.92 1.21 5.17
CA VAL A 8 -2.67 1.57 4.50
C VAL A 8 -2.94 1.91 3.05
N THR A 9 -2.59 3.13 2.66
CA THR A 9 -2.69 3.59 1.27
C THR A 9 -1.30 3.64 0.65
N LEU A 10 -1.15 2.98 -0.51
CA LEU A 10 0.07 2.96 -1.29
C LEU A 10 -0.15 3.73 -2.60
N VAL A 11 0.69 4.72 -2.87
CA VAL A 11 0.77 5.34 -4.20
C VAL A 11 2.10 4.96 -4.83
N LEU A 12 2.06 4.14 -5.86
CA LEU A 12 3.24 3.62 -6.55
C LEU A 12 3.82 4.67 -7.50
N GLY A 13 5.14 4.77 -7.56
CA GLY A 13 5.81 5.57 -8.58
C GLY A 13 5.76 4.93 -9.96
N ALA A 14 6.15 5.69 -10.98
CA ALA A 14 6.20 5.23 -12.37
C ALA A 14 7.09 3.99 -12.57
N ASN A 15 8.11 3.84 -11.72
CA ASN A 15 9.09 2.75 -11.78
C ASN A 15 8.88 1.68 -10.68
N ALA A 16 7.68 1.61 -10.07
CA ALA A 16 7.41 0.61 -9.06
C ALA A 16 7.52 -0.80 -9.63
N VAL A 17 8.21 -1.69 -8.90
CA VAL A 17 8.46 -3.06 -9.33
C VAL A 17 7.19 -3.89 -9.23
N ASP A 18 6.96 -4.75 -10.21
CA ASP A 18 5.85 -5.71 -10.19
C ASP A 18 5.92 -6.59 -8.94
N GLY A 19 4.75 -6.85 -8.34
CA GLY A 19 4.63 -7.68 -7.14
C GLY A 19 4.94 -6.96 -5.82
N PHE A 20 5.44 -5.72 -5.84
CA PHE A 20 5.71 -4.95 -4.62
C PHE A 20 4.47 -4.83 -3.72
N VAL A 21 3.29 -4.52 -4.30
CA VAL A 21 2.03 -4.40 -3.55
C VAL A 21 1.65 -5.74 -2.91
N ASP A 22 1.83 -6.85 -3.62
CA ASP A 22 1.49 -8.18 -3.11
C ASP A 22 2.38 -8.59 -1.93
N GLU A 23 3.65 -8.23 -1.98
CA GLU A 23 4.59 -8.44 -0.88
C GLU A 23 4.19 -7.63 0.35
N ILE A 24 3.87 -6.34 0.18
CA ILE A 24 3.37 -5.49 1.27
C ILE A 24 2.07 -6.03 1.85
N ARG A 25 1.09 -6.40 1.02
CA ARG A 25 -0.17 -7.02 1.48
C ARG A 25 0.08 -8.30 2.26
N THR A 26 1.06 -9.11 1.86
CA THR A 26 1.42 -10.35 2.55
C THR A 26 2.08 -10.07 3.90
N HIS A 27 2.99 -9.10 3.93
CA HIS A 27 3.65 -8.66 5.15
C HIS A 27 2.65 -8.10 6.17
N LEU A 28 1.78 -7.19 5.76
CA LEU A 28 0.79 -6.55 6.63
C LEU A 28 -0.25 -7.56 7.15
N ARG A 29 -0.73 -8.49 6.32
CA ARG A 29 -1.62 -9.56 6.80
C ARG A 29 -1.00 -10.40 7.93
N ARG A 30 0.33 -10.56 7.93
CA ARG A 30 1.04 -11.31 8.98
C ARG A 30 1.29 -10.47 10.24
N MET A 31 1.67 -9.21 10.07
CA MET A 31 2.12 -8.35 11.17
C MET A 31 0.98 -7.54 11.81
N HIS A 32 0.00 -7.12 11.01
CA HIS A 32 -1.13 -6.27 11.40
C HIS A 32 -2.44 -6.85 10.84
N PRO A 33 -2.95 -7.95 11.40
CA PRO A 33 -4.19 -8.56 10.94
C PRO A 33 -5.36 -7.58 11.05
N GLY A 34 -6.12 -7.43 9.97
CA GLY A 34 -7.26 -6.50 9.90
C GLY A 34 -6.96 -5.14 9.29
N VAL A 35 -5.70 -4.86 8.93
CA VAL A 35 -5.34 -3.70 8.11
C VAL A 35 -5.81 -3.92 6.67
N ASP A 36 -6.57 -2.95 6.15
CA ASP A 36 -6.92 -2.88 4.74
C ASP A 36 -5.80 -2.18 3.96
N VAL A 37 -5.57 -2.61 2.71
CA VAL A 37 -4.56 -2.00 1.83
C VAL A 37 -5.22 -1.55 0.52
N MET A 38 -5.07 -0.28 0.19
CA MET A 38 -5.45 0.30 -1.10
C MET A 38 -4.21 0.76 -1.87
N ASP A 39 -4.15 0.46 -3.16
CA ASP A 39 -3.05 0.85 -4.03
C ASP A 39 -3.51 1.69 -5.24
N TYR A 40 -2.69 2.66 -5.59
CA TYR A 40 -2.87 3.54 -6.75
C TYR A 40 -1.58 3.64 -7.54
N ARG A 41 -1.67 3.70 -8.87
CA ARG A 41 -0.52 4.04 -9.71
C ARG A 41 -0.40 5.55 -9.85
N GLY A 42 0.70 6.08 -9.33
CA GLY A 42 1.19 7.42 -9.61
C GLY A 42 2.19 7.41 -10.76
N ASP A 43 2.43 8.60 -11.32
CA ASP A 43 3.36 8.83 -12.43
C ASP A 43 4.61 9.59 -11.96
N GLN A 44 4.85 9.58 -10.65
CA GLN A 44 5.92 10.34 -10.01
C GLN A 44 7.25 9.59 -10.27
N PRO A 45 8.23 10.22 -10.95
CA PRO A 45 9.44 9.51 -11.41
C PRO A 45 10.44 9.26 -10.29
N ASP A 46 10.52 10.16 -9.30
CA ASP A 46 11.57 10.14 -8.25
C ASP A 46 11.11 9.50 -6.94
N GLN A 47 9.86 9.03 -6.86
CA GLN A 47 9.29 8.45 -5.65
C GLN A 47 8.80 7.03 -5.95
N PRO A 48 9.50 5.97 -5.48
CA PRO A 48 9.10 4.61 -5.77
C PRO A 48 7.76 4.23 -5.12
N VAL A 49 7.47 4.79 -3.93
CA VAL A 49 6.17 4.65 -3.24
C VAL A 49 5.94 5.79 -2.25
N LEU A 50 4.69 6.23 -2.11
CA LEU A 50 4.19 7.01 -0.98
C LEU A 50 3.25 6.14 -0.14
N ILE A 51 3.36 6.24 1.18
CA ILE A 51 2.60 5.42 2.12
C ILE A 51 1.85 6.34 3.09
N GLY A 52 0.52 6.21 3.13
CA GLY A 52 -0.35 6.78 4.16
C GLY A 52 -0.86 5.70 5.10
N VAL A 53 -0.98 6.02 6.39
CA VAL A 53 -1.51 5.13 7.43
C VAL A 53 -2.54 5.90 8.26
N GLU A 54 -3.70 5.29 8.51
CA GLU A 54 -4.82 5.86 9.28
C GLU A 54 -5.27 4.92 10.41
#